data_AF-A0A6I6JR56-F1
#
_entry.id   AF-A0A6I6JR56-F1
#
_cell.length_a   1.000
_cell.length_b   1.000
_cell.length_c   1.000
_cell.angle_alpha   90.00
_cell.angle_beta   90.00
_cell.angle_gamma   90.00
#
_symmetry.space_group_name_H-M   'P 1'
#
loop_
_entity.id
_entity.type
_entity.pdbx_description
1 polymer ?
#
loop_
_entity_poly.entity_id
_entity_poly.type
_entity_poly.pdbx_seq_one_letter_code
_entity_poly.pdbx_strand_id
1 'polypeptide(L)'
;MTRFFYVLGFLLASLLTTAQTDDFENDIEKLLSINGGSAAYDMAFDQMVAQFKMMKTDAPDEVWQQVRTEVFDTEIEELTKQLIPVYKKHFTHDDIKELIAFYE
;
A
#
# COMPACT_ATOMS: atom_id res chain seq x y z
N MET A 1 -22.31 -18.90 -36.85
CA MET A 1 -22.69 -18.80 -35.43
C MET A 1 -21.56 -19.20 -34.49
N THR A 2 -20.93 -20.39 -34.64
CA THR A 2 -19.84 -20.86 -33.75
C THR A 2 -18.66 -19.90 -33.59
N ARG A 3 -18.22 -19.24 -34.68
CA ARG A 3 -17.14 -18.23 -34.64
C ARG A 3 -17.45 -17.01 -33.77
N PHE A 4 -18.73 -16.63 -33.65
CA PHE A 4 -19.16 -15.52 -32.81
C PHE A 4 -19.06 -15.87 -31.32
N PHE A 5 -19.37 -17.11 -30.95
CA PHE A 5 -19.24 -17.60 -29.57
C PHE A 5 -17.78 -17.64 -29.09
N TYR A 6 -16.82 -17.97 -29.95
CA TYR A 6 -15.39 -17.92 -29.59
C TYR A 6 -14.89 -16.50 -29.35
N VAL A 7 -15.30 -15.55 -30.19
CA VAL A 7 -14.93 -14.13 -30.02
C VAL A 7 -15.56 -13.55 -28.75
N LEU A 8 -16.83 -13.88 -28.49
CA LEU A 8 -17.53 -13.44 -27.28
C LEU A 8 -16.91 -14.03 -26.01
N GLY A 9 -16.51 -15.31 -26.03
CA GLY A 9 -15.81 -15.96 -24.91
C GLY A 9 -14.43 -15.36 -24.63
N PHE A 10 -13.68 -15.01 -25.68
CA PHE A 10 -12.37 -14.35 -25.52
C PHE A 10 -12.50 -12.93 -24.95
N LEU A 11 -13.53 -12.18 -25.36
CA LEU A 11 -13.84 -10.84 -24.84
C LEU A 11 -14.23 -10.87 -23.35
N LEU A 12 -15.00 -11.88 -22.93
CA LEU A 12 -15.34 -12.09 -21.51
C LEU A 12 -14.10 -12.45 -20.67
N ALA A 13 -13.18 -13.26 -21.20
CA ALA A 13 -11.95 -13.62 -20.50
C ALA A 13 -11.03 -12.41 -20.24
N SER A 14 -10.96 -11.45 -21.17
CA SER A 14 -10.17 -10.21 -20.97
C SER A 14 -10.72 -9.29 -19.87
N LEU A 15 -12.02 -9.38 -19.55
CA LEU A 15 -12.63 -8.60 -18.45
C LEU A 15 -12.34 -9.22 -17.08
N LEU A 16 -12.19 -10.55 -17.01
CA LEU A 16 -11.84 -11.27 -15.78
C LEU A 16 -10.40 -10.97 -15.34
N THR A 17 -9.48 -10.79 -16.29
CA THR A 17 -8.09 -10.43 -15.99
C THR A 17 -7.94 -9.06 -15.34
N THR A 18 -8.76 -8.08 -15.72
CA THR A 18 -8.73 -6.74 -15.11
C THR A 18 -9.30 -6.76 -13.69
N ALA A 19 -10.44 -7.42 -13.46
CA ALA A 19 -11.04 -7.51 -12.12
C ALA A 19 -10.13 -8.22 -11.11
N GLN A 20 -9.46 -9.30 -11.53
CA GLN A 20 -8.52 -10.03 -10.68
C GLN A 20 -7.26 -9.21 -10.34
N THR A 21 -6.86 -8.28 -11.21
CA THR A 21 -5.69 -7.43 -10.98
C THR A 21 -5.98 -6.37 -9.92
N ASP A 22 -7.14 -5.72 -10.01
CA ASP A 22 -7.55 -4.68 -9.06
C ASP A 22 -7.77 -5.28 -7.66
N ASP A 23 -8.41 -6.44 -7.55
CA ASP A 23 -8.58 -7.14 -6.26
C ASP A 23 -7.24 -7.54 -5.63
N PHE A 24 -6.26 -7.92 -6.44
CA PHE A 24 -4.94 -8.30 -5.93
C PHE A 24 -4.17 -7.09 -5.38
N GLU A 25 -4.22 -5.95 -6.07
CA GLU A 25 -3.58 -4.71 -5.61
C GLU A 25 -4.24 -4.19 -4.33
N ASN A 26 -5.57 -4.17 -4.28
CA ASN A 26 -6.33 -3.76 -3.09
C ASN A 26 -6.01 -4.63 -1.86
N ASP A 27 -5.88 -5.95 -2.05
CA ASP A 27 -5.50 -6.86 -0.96
C ASP A 27 -4.05 -6.61 -0.49
N ILE A 28 -3.11 -6.30 -1.39
CA ILE A 28 -1.75 -5.92 -1.01
C ILE A 28 -1.74 -4.61 -0.22
N GLU A 29 -2.48 -3.59 -0.66
CA GLU A 29 -2.62 -2.32 0.06
C GLU A 29 -3.19 -2.55 1.46
N LYS A 30 -4.23 -3.38 1.56
CA LYS A 30 -4.81 -3.78 2.84
C LYS A 30 -3.76 -4.44 3.73
N LEU A 31 -3.05 -5.45 3.22
CA LEU A 31 -1.98 -6.12 3.97
C LEU A 31 -0.94 -5.13 4.50
N LEU A 32 -0.45 -4.22 3.65
CA LEU A 32 0.54 -3.21 4.02
C LEU A 32 0.03 -2.25 5.10
N SER A 33 -1.29 -1.99 5.14
CA SER A 33 -1.91 -1.15 6.16
C SER A 33 -2.08 -1.85 7.52
N ILE A 34 -2.26 -3.18 7.52
CA ILE A 34 -2.58 -3.97 8.74
C ILE A 34 -1.40 -4.78 9.30
N ASN A 35 -0.30 -4.97 8.56
CA ASN A 35 0.83 -5.82 9.00
C ASN A 35 1.66 -5.25 10.19
N GLY A 36 1.14 -4.24 10.88
CA GLY A 36 1.84 -3.48 11.92
C GLY A 36 2.76 -2.37 11.40
N GLY A 37 2.86 -2.19 10.08
CA GLY A 37 3.64 -1.15 9.43
C GLY A 37 3.24 0.26 9.88
N SER A 38 1.95 0.57 9.94
CA SER A 38 1.46 1.90 10.33
C SER A 38 1.95 2.35 11.71
N ALA A 39 1.88 1.49 12.72
CA ALA A 39 2.39 1.80 14.06
C ALA A 39 3.92 1.94 14.07
N ALA A 40 4.63 1.11 13.29
CA ALA A 40 6.08 1.22 13.15
C ALA A 40 6.50 2.52 12.44
N TYR A 41 5.74 2.98 11.44
CA TYR A 41 5.95 4.24 10.75
C TYR A 41 5.71 5.43 11.67
N ASP A 42 4.64 5.40 12.48
CA ASP A 42 4.38 6.43 13.48
C ASP A 42 5.52 6.56 14.49
N MET A 43 5.98 5.42 15.02
CA MET A 43 7.13 5.39 15.94
C MET A 43 8.41 5.93 15.28
N ALA A 44 8.65 5.58 14.02
CA ALA A 44 9.81 6.06 13.26
C ALA A 44 9.76 7.58 13.06
N PHE A 45 8.58 8.13 12.73
CA PHE A 45 8.37 9.57 12.64
C PHE A 45 8.64 10.26 13.97
N ASP A 46 8.05 9.76 15.06
CA ASP A 46 8.17 10.37 16.38
C ASP A 46 9.63 10.39 16.85
N GLN A 47 10.37 9.31 16.61
CA GLN A 47 11.80 9.24 16.91
C GLN A 47 12.61 10.25 16.09
N MET A 48 12.32 10.37 14.79
CA MET A 48 12.98 11.32 13.90
C MET A 48 12.71 12.78 14.30
N VAL A 49 11.44 13.12 14.56
CA VAL A 49 11.05 14.46 15.00
C VAL A 49 11.62 14.80 16.37
N ALA A 50 11.67 13.85 17.31
CA ALA A 50 12.30 14.08 18.60
C ALA A 50 13.77 14.52 18.44
N GLN A 51 14.52 13.86 17.56
CA GLN A 51 15.90 14.25 17.25
C GLN A 51 15.98 15.63 16.58
N PHE A 52 15.06 15.93 15.64
CA PHE A 52 15.05 17.23 14.97
C PHE A 52 14.67 18.38 15.91
N LYS A 53 13.70 18.20 16.82
CA LYS A 53 13.33 19.20 17.83
C LYS A 53 14.50 19.56 18.74
N MET A 54 15.35 18.60 19.09
CA MET A 54 16.57 18.87 19.86
C MET A 54 17.58 19.75 19.09
N MET A 55 17.62 19.65 17.76
CA MET A 55 18.50 20.46 16.91
C MET A 55 17.88 21.79 16.45
N LYS A 56 16.55 21.88 16.46
CA LYS A 56 15.74 23.01 15.97
C LYS A 56 14.76 23.46 17.04
N THR A 57 15.30 23.93 18.17
CA THR A 57 14.53 24.32 19.36
C THR A 57 13.56 25.47 19.13
N ASP A 58 13.81 26.31 18.13
CA ASP A 58 13.01 27.51 17.85
C ASP A 58 11.85 27.24 16.88
N ALA A 59 11.76 26.03 16.32
CA ALA A 59 10.68 25.67 15.39
C ALA A 59 9.36 25.43 16.14
N PRO A 60 8.26 26.11 15.77
CA PRO A 60 6.94 25.88 16.35
C PRO A 60 6.44 24.44 16.16
N ASP A 61 5.59 23.98 17.06
CA ASP A 61 4.99 22.63 16.97
C ASP A 61 4.20 22.40 15.68
N GLU A 62 3.57 23.45 15.16
CA GLU A 62 2.84 23.45 13.88
C GLU A 62 3.71 22.97 12.70
N VAL A 63 5.01 23.30 12.70
CA VAL A 63 5.94 22.90 11.62
C VAL A 63 6.07 21.39 11.57
N TRP A 64 6.11 20.73 12.73
CA TRP A 64 6.24 19.27 12.78
C TRP A 64 4.95 18.56 12.41
N GLN A 65 3.80 19.16 12.70
CA GLN A 65 2.51 18.67 12.18
C GLN A 65 2.47 18.74 10.66
N GLN A 66 2.92 19.85 10.07
CA GLN A 66 3.03 19.97 8.60
C GLN A 66 4.01 18.95 8.02
N VAL A 67 5.16 18.73 8.65
CA VAL A 67 6.12 17.70 8.21
C VAL A 67 5.52 16.29 8.28
N ARG A 68 4.67 16.00 9.26
CA ARG A 68 3.94 14.72 9.31
C ARG A 68 3.03 14.57 8.10
N THR A 69 2.12 15.53 7.91
CA THR A 69 1.03 15.38 6.94
C THR A 69 1.45 15.62 5.50
N GLU A 70 2.32 16.61 5.27
CA GLU A 70 2.69 17.03 3.90
C GLU A 70 3.86 16.22 3.34
N VAL A 71 4.75 15.74 4.22
CA VAL A 71 5.96 15.02 3.82
C VAL A 71 5.85 13.54 4.20
N PHE A 72 5.83 13.21 5.49
CA PHE A 72 5.99 11.83 5.93
C PHE A 72 4.85 10.92 5.44
N ASP A 73 3.60 11.30 5.68
CA ASP A 73 2.45 10.50 5.30
C ASP A 73 2.37 10.33 3.77
N THR A 74 2.66 11.39 3.01
CA THR A 74 2.74 11.36 1.54
C THR A 74 3.80 10.37 1.04
N GLU A 75 4.98 10.35 1.66
CA GLU A 75 6.06 9.44 1.29
C GLU A 75 5.75 7.98 1.67
N ILE A 76 5.00 7.74 2.76
CA ILE A 76 4.51 6.40 3.12
C ILE A 76 3.47 5.90 2.11
N GLU A 77 2.59 6.77 1.62
CA GLU A 77 1.66 6.43 0.54
C GLU A 77 2.41 6.05 -0.74
N GLU A 78 3.41 6.84 -1.13
CA GLU A 78 4.24 6.56 -2.31
C GLU A 78 5.06 5.27 -2.14
N LEU A 79 5.64 5.05 -0.97
CA LEU A 79 6.33 3.79 -0.65
C LEU A 79 5.38 2.59 -0.80
N THR A 80 4.13 2.72 -0.34
CA THR A 80 3.11 1.67 -0.48
C THR A 80 2.89 1.33 -1.95
N LYS A 81 2.71 2.33 -2.81
CA LYS A 81 2.56 2.15 -4.27
C LYS A 81 3.78 1.46 -4.90
N GLN A 82 4.98 1.78 -4.43
CA GLN A 82 6.22 1.15 -4.92
C GLN A 82 6.38 -0.30 -4.44
N LEU A 83 5.82 -0.65 -3.28
CA LEU A 83 5.86 -2.01 -2.75
C LEU A 83 4.88 -2.95 -3.45
N ILE A 84 3.72 -2.47 -3.92
CA ILE A 84 2.74 -3.28 -4.64
C ILE A 84 3.37 -4.18 -5.74
N PRO A 85 4.13 -3.65 -6.72
CA PRO A 85 4.72 -4.50 -7.76
C PRO A 85 5.76 -5.49 -7.22
N VAL A 86 6.42 -5.18 -6.11
CA VAL A 86 7.36 -6.10 -5.44
C VAL A 86 6.57 -7.28 -4.84
N TYR A 87 5.48 -7.00 -4.14
CA TYR A 87 4.61 -8.05 -3.59
C TYR A 87 4.01 -8.92 -4.70
N LYS A 88 3.48 -8.32 -5.78
CA LYS A 88 2.95 -9.08 -6.94
C LYS A 88 4.00 -9.97 -7.61
N LYS A 89 5.28 -9.59 -7.54
CA LYS A 89 6.38 -10.37 -8.12
C LYS A 89 6.75 -11.60 -7.27
N HIS A 90 6.53 -11.53 -5.96
CA HIS A 90 7.04 -12.51 -5.00
C HIS A 90 5.97 -13.33 -4.30
N PHE A 91 4.71 -12.90 -4.34
CA PHE A 91 3.57 -13.57 -3.72
C PHE A 91 2.47 -13.81 -4.74
N THR A 92 1.69 -14.87 -4.52
CA THR A 92 0.41 -15.08 -5.19
C THR A 92 -0.71 -14.32 -4.47
N HIS A 93 -1.86 -14.16 -5.12
CA HIS A 93 -3.01 -13.53 -4.49
C HIS A 93 -3.50 -14.30 -3.26
N ASP A 94 -3.43 -15.63 -3.31
CA ASP A 94 -3.83 -16.47 -2.17
C ASP A 94 -2.86 -16.34 -0.99
N ASP A 95 -1.55 -16.22 -1.24
CA ASP A 95 -0.56 -15.93 -0.18
C ASP A 95 -0.90 -14.62 0.54
N ILE A 96 -1.28 -13.56 -0.21
CA ILE A 96 -1.66 -12.28 0.38
C ILE A 96 -2.93 -12.40 1.22
N LYS A 97 -3.93 -13.16 0.77
CA LYS A 97 -5.16 -13.39 1.56
C LYS A 97 -4.87 -14.14 2.85
N GLU A 98 -3.99 -15.14 2.81
CA GLU A 98 -3.55 -15.87 4.01
C GLU A 98 -2.81 -14.95 4.99
N LEU A 99 -1.93 -14.08 4.48
CA LEU A 99 -1.24 -13.08 5.31
C LEU A 99 -2.21 -12.08 5.92
N ILE A 100 -3.19 -11.59 5.16
CA ILE A 100 -4.25 -10.70 5.70
C ILE A 100 -4.97 -11.41 6.86
N ALA A 101 -5.41 -12.65 6.65
CA ALA A 101 -6.11 -13.42 7.67
C ALA A 101 -5.27 -13.70 8.93
N PHE A 102 -3.94 -13.68 8.82
CA PHE A 102 -3.02 -13.81 9.95
C PHE A 102 -2.89 -12.52 10.78
N TYR A 103 -2.95 -11.34 10.14
CA TYR A 103 -2.76 -10.04 10.81
C TYR A 103 -4.06 -9.40 11.32
N GLU A 104 -5.21 -9.80 10.78
CA GLU A 104 -6.54 -9.45 11.34
C GLU A 104 -6.83 -10.20 12.66
#